data_AF-A0A7S0P5S7-F1
#
_entry.id   AF-A0A7S0P5S7-F1
#
_cell.length_a   1.000
_cell.length_b   1.000
_cell.length_c   1.000
_cell.angle_alpha   90.00
_cell.angle_beta   90.00
_cell.angle_gamma   90.00
#
_symmetry.space_group_name_H-M   'P 1'
#
loop_
_entity.id
_entity.type
_entity.pdbx_description
1 polymer ?
#
loop_
_entity_poly.entity_id
_entity_poly.type
_entity_poly.pdbx_seq_one_letter_code
_entity_poly.pdbx_strand_id
1 'polypeptide(L)'
;GFGPPAFDARFFERRGGRLGGERASYERYHQSKLANLLFTSALADKLAARGSDVKALACTPGVCATDMYVHVARRGGASATVDMSRVASVEDGACAQLLCICSPLARSGQLLGPPGLGGYPVEIPLTPPRALVDDASKEQLWE
;
A
#
# COMPACT_ATOMS: atom_id res chain seq x y z
N GLY A 1 -8.79 -4.59 -16.51
CA GLY A 1 -9.60 -3.58 -15.79
C GLY A 1 -8.70 -2.77 -14.88
N PHE A 2 -9.20 -1.69 -14.29
CA PHE A 2 -8.54 -0.87 -13.25
C PHE A 2 -8.33 -1.65 -11.91
N GLY A 3 -7.92 -2.91 -12.00
CA GLY A 3 -7.52 -3.73 -10.85
C GLY A 3 -5.99 -3.70 -10.72
N PRO A 4 -5.44 -3.83 -9.50
CA PRO A 4 -4.00 -3.95 -9.32
C PRO A 4 -3.48 -5.17 -10.11
N PRO A 5 -2.31 -5.06 -10.75
CA PRO A 5 -1.69 -6.20 -11.42
C PRO A 5 -1.51 -7.35 -10.42
N ALA A 6 -1.59 -8.59 -10.91
CA ALA A 6 -1.26 -9.75 -10.09
C ALA A 6 0.17 -9.64 -9.55
N PHE A 7 0.41 -10.21 -8.37
CA PHE A 7 1.78 -10.36 -7.88
C PHE A 7 2.58 -11.18 -8.90
N ASP A 8 3.70 -10.62 -9.33
CA ASP A 8 4.62 -11.27 -10.24
C ASP A 8 6.00 -11.29 -9.61
N ALA A 9 6.35 -12.48 -9.10
CA ALA A 9 7.61 -12.77 -8.43
C ALA A 9 8.85 -12.26 -9.19
N ARG A 10 8.79 -12.23 -10.54
CA ARG A 10 9.91 -11.77 -11.39
C ARG A 10 10.29 -10.31 -11.15
N PHE A 11 9.33 -9.50 -10.71
CA PHE A 11 9.55 -8.08 -10.40
C PHE A 11 10.28 -7.83 -9.09
N PHE A 12 10.34 -8.84 -8.22
CA PHE A 12 10.93 -8.76 -6.89
C PHE A 12 12.28 -9.48 -6.77
N GLU A 13 12.76 -10.10 -7.85
CA GLU A 13 14.09 -10.70 -7.89
C GLU A 13 15.20 -9.66 -7.68
N ARG A 14 16.38 -10.11 -7.19
CA ARG A 14 17.60 -9.32 -6.95
C ARG A 14 18.30 -8.81 -8.22
N ARG A 15 17.54 -8.27 -9.18
CA ARG A 15 17.98 -7.68 -10.46
C ARG A 15 17.91 -6.15 -10.46
N GLY A 16 18.15 -5.52 -9.32
CA GLY A 16 18.18 -4.06 -9.18
C GLY A 16 16.79 -3.39 -9.18
N GLY A 17 15.76 -4.06 -8.64
CA GLY A 17 14.45 -3.45 -8.42
C GLY A 17 13.66 -3.16 -9.70
N ARG A 18 13.75 -4.03 -10.72
CA ARG A 18 12.94 -3.95 -11.95
C ARG A 18 11.49 -4.38 -11.64
N LEU A 19 10.72 -3.47 -11.07
CA LEU A 19 9.33 -3.67 -10.65
C LEU A 19 8.30 -3.71 -11.80
N GLY A 20 8.68 -4.18 -12.99
CA GLY A 20 7.81 -4.15 -14.18
C GLY A 20 7.51 -2.75 -14.70
N GLY A 21 6.82 -2.68 -15.84
CA GLY A 21 6.46 -1.44 -16.52
C GLY A 21 7.63 -0.58 -17.02
N GLU A 22 7.31 0.47 -17.78
CA GLU A 22 8.29 1.50 -18.17
C GLU A 22 8.74 2.33 -16.95
N ARG A 23 9.90 3.00 -17.04
CA ARG A 23 10.34 3.96 -16.01
C ARG A 23 9.25 5.01 -15.79
N ALA A 24 8.92 5.28 -14.53
CA ALA A 24 7.87 6.22 -14.12
C ALA A 24 6.44 5.89 -14.61
N SER A 25 6.12 4.60 -14.76
CA SER A 25 4.76 4.12 -15.07
C SER A 25 3.90 3.86 -13.82
N TYR A 26 2.58 3.91 -14.02
CA TYR A 26 1.59 3.61 -12.98
C TYR A 26 1.70 2.15 -12.51
N GLU A 27 1.96 1.22 -13.43
CA GLU A 27 2.21 -0.20 -13.13
C GLU A 27 3.37 -0.38 -12.14
N ARG A 28 4.52 0.27 -12.41
CA ARG A 28 5.70 0.20 -11.53
C ARG A 28 5.43 0.78 -10.14
N TYR A 29 4.63 1.85 -10.08
CA TYR A 29 4.18 2.43 -8.82
C TYR A 29 3.30 1.44 -8.03
N HIS A 30 2.35 0.78 -8.68
CA HIS A 30 1.52 -0.25 -8.06
C HIS A 30 2.34 -1.41 -7.51
N GLN A 31 3.29 -1.92 -8.28
CA GLN A 31 4.18 -2.99 -7.83
C GLN A 31 5.04 -2.56 -6.64
N SER A 32 5.50 -1.31 -6.61
CA SER A 32 6.22 -0.76 -5.45
C SER A 32 5.35 -0.71 -4.18
N LYS A 33 4.08 -0.33 -4.31
CA LYS A 33 3.15 -0.31 -3.17
C LYS A 33 2.77 -1.71 -2.70
N LEU A 34 2.63 -2.66 -3.63
CA LEU A 34 2.44 -4.07 -3.30
C LEU A 34 3.66 -4.63 -2.54
N ALA A 35 4.88 -4.27 -2.97
CA ALA A 35 6.12 -4.60 -2.27
C ALA A 35 6.09 -4.15 -0.81
N ASN A 36 5.68 -2.90 -0.56
CA ASN A 36 5.61 -2.36 0.79
C ASN A 36 4.66 -3.16 1.69
N LEU A 37 3.48 -3.55 1.18
CA LEU A 37 2.53 -4.35 1.94
C LEU A 37 3.09 -5.75 2.26
N LEU A 38 3.69 -6.39 1.25
CA LEU A 38 4.31 -7.71 1.41
C LEU A 38 5.50 -7.67 2.38
N PHE A 39 6.34 -6.62 2.29
CA PHE A 39 7.44 -6.37 3.22
C PHE A 39 6.94 -6.20 4.65
N THR A 40 5.92 -5.38 4.86
CA THR A 40 5.34 -5.18 6.20
C THR A 40 4.79 -6.49 6.77
N SER A 41 4.13 -7.32 5.96
CA SER A 41 3.66 -8.63 6.41
C SER A 41 4.82 -9.55 6.79
N ALA A 42 5.86 -9.65 5.95
CA ALA A 42 7.04 -10.46 6.23
C ALA A 42 7.79 -9.98 7.49
N LEU A 43 7.89 -8.66 7.68
CA LEU A 43 8.49 -8.05 8.86
C LEU A 43 7.68 -8.38 10.12
N ALA A 44 6.34 -8.32 10.06
CA ALA A 44 5.47 -8.67 11.17
C ALA A 44 5.72 -10.12 11.63
N ASP A 45 5.78 -11.07 10.70
CA ASP A 45 6.02 -12.49 10.99
C ASP A 45 7.41 -12.70 11.60
N LYS A 46 8.44 -12.06 11.04
CA LYS A 46 9.83 -12.17 11.53
C LYS A 46 10.02 -11.55 12.91
N LEU A 47 9.35 -10.43 13.21
CA LEU A 47 9.38 -9.81 14.54
C LEU A 47 8.68 -10.69 15.58
N ALA A 48 7.52 -11.25 15.21
CA ALA A 48 6.77 -12.18 16.07
C ALA A 48 7.59 -13.44 16.39
N ALA A 49 8.24 -14.03 15.38
CA ALA A 49 9.10 -15.20 15.57
C ALA A 49 10.30 -14.95 16.51
N ARG A 50 10.71 -13.68 16.67
CA ARG A 50 11.79 -13.27 17.58
C ARG A 50 11.28 -12.80 18.95
N GLY A 51 9.96 -12.81 19.20
CA GLY A 51 9.39 -12.29 20.44
C GLY A 51 9.59 -10.78 20.62
N SER A 52 9.68 -10.02 19.53
CA SER A 52 9.89 -8.57 19.58
C SER A 52 8.59 -7.81 19.85
N ASP A 53 8.65 -6.79 20.71
CA ASP A 53 7.52 -5.88 20.99
C ASP A 53 7.30 -4.83 19.89
N VAL A 54 8.23 -4.70 18.94
CA VAL A 54 8.08 -3.82 17.77
C VAL A 54 6.93 -4.31 16.88
N LYS A 55 6.04 -3.38 16.52
CA LYS A 55 4.92 -3.63 15.59
C LYS A 55 5.28 -3.19 14.18
N ALA A 56 5.03 -4.04 13.20
CA ALA A 56 5.09 -3.69 11.78
C ALA A 56 3.68 -3.44 11.26
N LEU A 57 3.40 -2.24 10.73
CA LEU A 57 2.07 -1.81 10.34
C LEU A 57 2.13 -1.14 8.96
N ALA A 58 1.05 -1.27 8.19
CA ALA A 58 0.88 -0.55 6.94
C ALA A 58 -0.34 0.37 7.05
N CYS A 59 -0.32 1.46 6.30
CA CYS A 59 -1.48 2.32 6.15
C CYS A 59 -1.56 2.90 4.73
N THR A 60 -2.77 3.27 4.35
CA THR A 60 -3.04 4.00 3.10
C THR A 60 -3.91 5.21 3.41
N PRO A 61 -3.61 6.38 2.83
CA PRO A 61 -4.40 7.59 3.02
C PRO A 61 -5.70 7.57 2.19
N GLY A 62 -5.89 6.57 1.32
CA GLY A 62 -6.91 6.62 0.28
C GLY A 62 -6.51 7.57 -0.86
N VAL A 63 -7.50 8.25 -1.43
CA VAL A 63 -7.29 9.31 -2.42
C VAL A 63 -7.25 10.66 -1.70
N CYS A 64 -6.05 11.23 -1.63
CA CYS A 64 -5.80 12.53 -1.01
C CYS A 64 -5.30 13.54 -2.03
N ALA A 65 -5.63 14.81 -1.78
CA ALA A 65 -5.21 15.96 -2.58
C ALA A 65 -3.72 16.28 -2.36
N THR A 66 -2.86 15.36 -2.77
CA THR A 66 -1.39 15.55 -2.82
C THR A 66 -0.95 15.82 -4.26
N ASP A 67 0.26 16.35 -4.44
CA ASP A 67 0.83 16.63 -5.78
C ASP A 67 0.87 15.38 -6.69
N MET A 68 0.90 14.18 -6.10
CA MET A 68 0.80 12.92 -6.84
C MET A 68 -0.52 12.82 -7.63
N TYR A 69 -1.62 13.29 -7.06
CA TYR A 69 -2.93 13.24 -7.71
C TYR A 69 -3.04 14.28 -8.82
N VAL A 70 -2.40 15.44 -8.67
CA VAL A 70 -2.26 16.47 -9.72
C VAL A 70 -1.54 15.89 -10.96
N HIS A 71 -0.53 15.05 -10.75
CA HIS A 71 0.18 14.37 -11.83
C HIS A 71 -0.64 13.25 -12.51
N VAL A 72 -1.51 12.57 -11.77
CA VAL A 72 -2.43 11.55 -12.32
C VAL A 72 -3.54 12.21 -13.14
N ALA A 73 -4.15 13.29 -12.63
CA ALA A 73 -5.17 14.06 -13.36
C ALA A 73 -4.61 14.66 -14.66
N ARG A 74 -3.37 15.16 -14.65
CA ARG A 74 -2.69 15.66 -15.86
C ARG A 74 -2.38 14.59 -16.90
N ARG A 75 -2.21 13.32 -16.50
CA ARG A 75 -1.94 12.19 -17.41
C ARG A 75 -3.21 11.52 -17.95
N GLY A 76 -4.35 11.66 -17.28
CA GLY A 76 -5.63 11.03 -17.66
C GLY A 76 -6.33 11.63 -18.90
N GLY A 77 -5.73 12.65 -19.53
CA GLY A 77 -6.37 13.40 -20.61
C GLY A 77 -7.49 14.32 -20.10
N ALA A 78 -7.79 15.38 -20.86
CA ALA A 78 -8.71 16.46 -20.50
C ALA A 78 -10.18 16.04 -20.20
N SER A 79 -10.50 14.74 -20.17
CA SER A 79 -11.84 14.20 -19.98
C SER A 79 -12.08 13.55 -18.61
N ALA A 80 -11.06 13.36 -17.77
CA ALA A 80 -11.25 12.87 -16.42
C ALA A 80 -11.56 14.04 -15.48
N THR A 81 -12.82 14.52 -15.48
CA THR A 81 -13.29 15.43 -14.42
C THR A 81 -13.30 14.66 -13.11
N VAL A 82 -12.24 14.81 -12.32
CA VAL A 82 -12.23 14.29 -10.96
C VAL A 82 -13.10 15.20 -10.10
N ASP A 83 -14.11 14.61 -9.48
CA ASP A 83 -14.90 15.28 -8.46
C ASP A 83 -14.03 15.49 -7.20
N MET A 84 -13.40 16.66 -7.11
CA MET A 84 -12.52 17.03 -6.00
C MET A 84 -13.27 17.08 -4.65
N SER A 85 -14.60 17.13 -4.64
CA SER A 85 -15.39 17.04 -3.39
C SER A 85 -15.32 15.65 -2.75
N ARG A 86 -14.87 14.63 -3.49
CA ARG A 86 -14.68 13.25 -3.03
C ARG A 86 -13.23 12.94 -2.63
N VAL A 87 -12.34 13.91 -2.76
CA VAL A 87 -10.92 13.76 -2.41
C VAL A 87 -10.73 14.22 -0.97
N ALA A 88 -10.17 13.34 -0.14
CA ALA A 88 -9.91 13.66 1.26
C ALA A 88 -8.84 14.76 1.38
N SER A 89 -8.96 15.57 2.44
CA SER A 89 -7.93 16.55 2.79
C SER A 89 -6.60 15.84 3.13
N VAL A 90 -5.50 16.59 3.20
CA VAL A 90 -4.21 16.03 3.62
C VAL A 90 -4.29 15.58 5.07
N GLU A 91 -5.02 16.32 5.89
CA GLU A 91 -5.28 16.07 7.30
C GLU A 91 -6.06 14.76 7.50
N ASP A 92 -7.13 14.57 6.72
CA ASP A 92 -7.89 13.31 6.72
C ASP A 92 -7.03 12.14 6.24
N GLY A 93 -6.21 12.36 5.21
CA GLY A 93 -5.26 11.37 4.69
C GLY A 93 -4.22 10.91 5.71
N ALA A 94 -3.80 11.81 6.60
CA ALA A 94 -2.84 11.51 7.65
C ALA A 94 -3.44 10.66 8.79
N CYS A 95 -4.77 10.57 8.91
CA CYS A 95 -5.41 9.86 10.02
C CYS A 95 -5.01 8.38 10.09
N ALA A 96 -4.85 7.70 8.94
CA ALA A 96 -4.44 6.29 8.94
C ALA A 96 -3.01 6.11 9.50
N GLN A 97 -2.10 7.02 9.17
CA GLN A 97 -0.74 7.04 9.71
C GLN A 97 -0.74 7.32 11.22
N LEU A 98 -1.50 8.32 11.66
CA LEU A 98 -1.63 8.65 13.07
C LEU A 98 -2.21 7.49 13.89
N LEU A 99 -3.18 6.75 13.34
CA LEU A 99 -3.70 5.56 13.99
C LEU A 99 -2.65 4.45 14.10
N CYS A 100 -1.83 4.21 13.08
CA CYS A 100 -0.72 3.26 13.17
C CYS A 100 0.31 3.66 14.25
N ILE A 101 0.58 4.96 14.41
CA ILE A 101 1.61 5.45 15.33
C ILE A 101 1.09 5.51 16.77
N CYS A 102 -0.11 6.07 16.97
CA CYS A 102 -0.58 6.51 18.27
C CYS A 102 -1.66 5.60 18.88
N SER A 103 -2.33 4.74 18.09
CA SER A 103 -3.43 3.94 18.62
C SER A 103 -2.92 2.81 19.51
N PRO A 104 -3.35 2.72 20.78
CA PRO A 104 -3.03 1.57 21.62
C PRO A 104 -3.65 0.27 21.09
N LEU A 105 -4.68 0.37 20.25
CA LEU A 105 -5.38 -0.75 19.63
C LEU A 105 -4.72 -1.25 18.34
N ALA A 106 -3.68 -0.56 17.84
CA ALA A 106 -2.95 -0.99 16.65
C ALA A 106 -2.20 -2.30 16.92
N ARG A 107 -2.35 -3.26 16.00
CA ARG A 107 -1.76 -4.61 16.06
C ARG A 107 -0.80 -4.81 14.90
N SER A 108 0.34 -5.46 15.17
CA SER A 108 1.30 -5.82 14.12
C SER A 108 0.61 -6.60 13.00
N GLY A 109 1.02 -6.37 11.75
CA GLY A 109 0.44 -6.98 10.55
C GLY A 109 -0.81 -6.28 10.00
N GLN A 110 -1.35 -5.24 10.66
CA GLN A 110 -2.53 -4.54 10.13
C GLN A 110 -2.21 -3.63 8.94
N LEU A 111 -3.20 -3.51 8.06
CA LEU A 111 -3.32 -2.42 7.08
C LEU A 111 -4.48 -1.52 7.49
N LEU A 112 -4.21 -0.23 7.75
CA LEU A 112 -5.24 0.75 8.08
C LEU A 112 -5.48 1.73 6.92
N GLY A 113 -6.74 2.02 6.61
CA GLY A 113 -7.09 3.01 5.60
C GLY A 113 -8.59 3.14 5.40
N PRO A 114 -9.05 4.10 4.58
CA PRO A 114 -10.46 4.25 4.31
C PRO A 114 -11.02 3.01 3.57
N PRO A 115 -12.31 2.67 3.78
CA PRO A 115 -12.96 1.55 3.09
C PRO A 115 -13.15 1.79 1.57
N GLY A 116 -12.86 3.01 1.09
CA GLY A 116 -12.96 3.40 -0.31
C GLY A 116 -11.98 4.52 -0.64
N LEU A 117 -12.38 5.49 -1.46
CA LEU A 117 -11.51 6.60 -1.86
C LEU A 117 -11.22 7.58 -0.70
N GLY A 118 -12.05 7.61 0.33
CA GLY A 118 -11.88 8.45 1.52
C GLY A 118 -12.78 7.98 2.66
N GLY A 119 -12.69 8.66 3.81
CA GLY A 119 -13.44 8.34 5.03
C GLY A 119 -12.54 7.94 6.20
N TYR A 120 -13.16 7.63 7.34
CA TYR A 120 -12.42 7.26 8.55
C TYR A 120 -11.65 5.95 8.33
N PRO A 121 -10.38 5.86 8.76
CA PRO A 121 -9.60 4.64 8.56
C PRO A 121 -10.17 3.46 9.35
N VAL A 122 -10.28 2.34 8.67
CA VAL A 122 -10.64 1.04 9.22
C VAL A 122 -9.53 0.03 8.93
N GLU A 123 -9.59 -1.12 9.56
CA GLU A 123 -8.74 -2.24 9.18
C GLU A 123 -9.18 -2.77 7.81
N ILE A 124 -8.24 -2.78 6.87
CA ILE A 124 -8.42 -3.31 5.53
C ILE A 124 -7.86 -4.74 5.52
N PRO A 125 -8.64 -5.75 5.14
CA PRO A 125 -8.14 -7.10 4.98
C PRO A 125 -7.00 -7.14 3.95
N LEU A 126 -5.87 -7.75 4.31
CA LEU A 126 -4.77 -8.01 3.37
C LEU A 126 -5.11 -9.11 2.35
N THR A 127 -6.26 -9.77 2.51
CA THR A 127 -6.73 -10.87 1.66
C THR A 127 -8.07 -10.53 1.01
N PRO A 128 -8.22 -10.75 -0.32
CA PRO A 128 -7.21 -11.01 -1.37
C PRO A 128 -6.46 -9.72 -1.82
N PRO A 129 -5.25 -9.81 -2.41
CA PRO A 129 -4.62 -10.97 -3.05
C PRO A 129 -3.78 -11.87 -2.14
N ARG A 130 -3.83 -13.20 -2.37
CA ARG A 130 -3.14 -14.25 -1.58
C ARG A 130 -1.63 -14.03 -1.42
N ALA A 131 -0.97 -13.40 -2.40
CA ALA A 131 0.46 -13.14 -2.35
C ALA A 131 0.89 -12.28 -1.16
N LEU A 132 0.00 -11.43 -0.61
CA LEU A 132 0.32 -10.61 0.57
C LEU A 132 0.44 -11.41 1.87
N VAL A 133 -0.10 -12.63 1.90
CA VAL A 133 -0.12 -13.48 3.10
C VAL A 133 0.57 -14.83 2.90
N ASP A 134 0.97 -15.16 1.68
CA ASP A 134 1.69 -16.38 1.34
C ASP A 134 3.18 -16.29 1.74
N ASP A 135 3.67 -17.31 2.44
CA ASP A 135 5.02 -17.33 2.99
C ASP A 135 6.09 -17.37 1.90
N ALA A 136 5.83 -18.06 0.78
CA ALA A 136 6.79 -18.13 -0.33
C ALA A 136 7.03 -16.74 -0.95
N SER A 137 5.97 -15.96 -1.16
CA SER A 137 6.06 -14.58 -1.65
C SER A 137 6.80 -13.67 -0.66
N LYS A 138 6.53 -13.82 0.64
CA LYS A 138 7.21 -13.05 1.70
C LYS A 138 8.70 -13.37 1.76
N GLU A 139 9.07 -14.64 1.71
CA GLU A 139 10.46 -15.08 1.69
C GLU A 139 11.17 -14.58 0.45
N GLN A 140 10.56 -14.73 -0.72
CA GLN A 140 11.14 -14.29 -1.98
C GLN A 140 11.37 -12.78 -2.04
N LEU A 141 10.48 -11.96 -1.47
CA LEU A 141 10.69 -10.52 -1.40
C LEU A 141 11.82 -10.14 -0.42
N TRP A 142 11.98 -10.91 0.64
CA TRP A 142 12.90 -10.58 1.74
C TRP A 142 14.37 -10.76 1.39
N GLU A 143 14.70 -11.73 0.53
CA GLU A 143 16.07 -12.11 0.12
C GLU A 143 16.62 -11.28 -1.07
#